data_AF-A0A497PTH4-F1
#
_entry.id   AF-A0A497PTH4-F1
#
_cell.length_a   1.000
_cell.length_b   1.000
_cell.length_c   1.000
_cell.angle_alpha   90.00
_cell.angle_beta   90.00
_cell.angle_gamma   90.00
#
_symmetry.space_group_name_H-M   'P 1'
#
loop_
_entity.id
_entity.type
_entity.pdbx_description
1 polymer ?
#
loop_
_entity_poly.entity_id
_entity_poly.type
_entity_poly.pdbx_seq_one_letter_code
_entity_poly.pdbx_strand_id
1 'polypeptide(L)'
;ILEEVGSHVYPEPISVSDAYSNCNASYRVVANGTTTNTMFADIVDNVDAVLMHGPTTLYGSTSATAGADAVALENTTIADVYPLLYYGASATIGDSDLVPPLAHNDGDVGAFVAMTIELNAGSTEDSVIVVSGASPYGDYMPMSADEYYDVPLSGNIVKQTIDWSIDYLTATATTPTTTPGFTIDPVLLMGIAGVVVLVIIIAIVVKRR
;
A
#
# COMPACT_ATOMS: atom_id res chain seq x y z
N ILE A 1 5.82 -3.75 14.09
CA ILE A 1 6.01 -2.64 13.11
C ILE A 1 4.70 -2.36 12.40
N LEU A 2 4.17 -3.30 11.59
CA LEU A 2 2.94 -3.09 10.82
C LEU A 2 1.72 -2.66 11.67
N GLU A 3 1.51 -3.30 12.82
CA GLU A 3 0.45 -2.91 13.77
C GLU A 3 0.64 -1.48 14.32
N GLU A 4 1.88 -1.13 14.69
CA GLU A 4 2.21 0.20 15.22
C GLU A 4 2.05 1.33 14.18
N VAL A 5 2.18 0.99 12.90
CA VAL A 5 1.93 1.93 11.79
C VAL A 5 0.51 1.80 11.23
N GLY A 6 -0.39 1.11 11.94
CA GLY A 6 -1.82 1.04 11.60
C GLY A 6 -2.14 0.28 10.31
N SER A 7 -1.29 -0.67 9.90
CA SER A 7 -1.57 -1.47 8.70
C SER A 7 -2.70 -2.47 8.91
N HIS A 8 -3.39 -2.81 7.83
CA HIS A 8 -4.38 -3.87 7.78
C HIS A 8 -3.84 -5.16 7.16
N VAL A 9 -2.56 -5.21 6.77
CA VAL A 9 -1.95 -6.36 6.09
C VAL A 9 -0.76 -6.88 6.86
N TYR A 10 -0.66 -8.21 6.96
CA TYR A 10 0.34 -8.89 7.77
C TYR A 10 0.85 -10.16 7.09
N PRO A 11 2.14 -10.51 7.26
CA PRO A 11 2.66 -11.79 6.81
C PRO A 11 2.06 -12.93 7.64
N GLU A 12 1.73 -14.02 6.97
CA GLU A 12 1.23 -15.22 7.64
C GLU A 12 2.39 -16.13 8.07
N PRO A 13 2.30 -16.87 9.19
CA PRO A 13 3.37 -17.75 9.65
C PRO A 13 3.36 -19.09 8.89
N ILE A 14 3.44 -19.04 7.56
CA ILE A 14 3.45 -20.21 6.68
C ILE A 14 4.54 -20.10 5.61
N SER A 15 4.80 -21.22 4.93
CA SER A 15 5.60 -21.22 3.70
C SER A 15 4.71 -21.50 2.48
N VAL A 16 5.01 -20.83 1.37
CA VAL A 16 4.38 -21.12 0.08
C VAL A 16 5.37 -21.90 -0.78
N SER A 17 4.88 -22.90 -1.50
CA SER A 17 5.68 -23.65 -2.47
C SER A 17 4.94 -23.80 -3.79
N ASP A 18 5.65 -23.83 -4.91
CA ASP A 18 5.05 -24.08 -6.22
C ASP A 18 5.96 -25.02 -7.02
N ALA A 19 5.45 -26.20 -7.36
CA ALA A 19 6.21 -27.20 -8.11
C ALA A 19 6.44 -26.80 -9.58
N TYR A 20 5.69 -25.82 -10.10
CA TYR A 20 5.69 -25.44 -11.51
C TYR A 20 6.30 -24.04 -11.74
N SER A 21 5.92 -23.06 -10.92
CA SER A 21 6.43 -21.68 -11.03
C SER A 21 7.55 -21.45 -10.03
N ASN A 22 8.77 -21.90 -10.36
CA ASN A 22 9.90 -21.78 -9.45
C ASN A 22 11.27 -21.72 -10.16
N CYS A 23 12.28 -21.29 -9.40
CA CYS A 23 13.69 -21.30 -9.81
C CYS A 23 14.40 -22.60 -9.37
N ASN A 24 14.13 -23.71 -10.07
CA ASN A 24 14.78 -25.03 -9.90
C ASN A 24 14.47 -25.77 -8.57
N ALA A 25 13.65 -25.21 -7.69
CA ALA A 25 13.13 -25.91 -6.50
C ALA A 25 11.83 -25.26 -6.03
N SER A 26 10.88 -26.06 -5.53
CA SER A 26 9.52 -25.59 -5.22
C SER A 26 9.42 -24.49 -4.15
N TYR A 27 10.44 -24.32 -3.30
CA TYR A 27 10.49 -23.26 -2.29
C TYR A 27 11.08 -21.93 -2.82
N ARG A 28 11.56 -21.90 -4.07
CA ARG A 28 12.09 -20.71 -4.74
C ARG A 28 11.04 -20.18 -5.70
N VAL A 29 9.91 -19.80 -5.14
CA VAL A 29 8.67 -19.59 -5.88
C VAL A 29 8.80 -18.34 -6.75
N VAL A 30 8.26 -18.42 -7.97
CA VAL A 30 8.08 -17.28 -8.85
C VAL A 30 6.62 -16.89 -8.81
N ALA A 31 6.33 -15.73 -8.23
CA ALA A 31 5.03 -15.10 -8.34
C ALA A 31 4.84 -14.58 -9.77
N ASN A 32 3.71 -14.93 -10.38
CA ASN A 32 3.45 -14.72 -11.81
C ASN A 32 2.03 -14.19 -12.10
N GLY A 33 1.27 -13.86 -11.06
CA GLY A 33 0.00 -13.15 -11.19
C GLY A 33 0.16 -11.71 -10.74
N THR A 34 -0.42 -10.77 -11.47
CA THR A 34 -0.47 -9.36 -11.10
C THR A 34 -1.90 -8.85 -11.02
N THR A 35 -2.10 -7.75 -10.29
CA THR A 35 -3.41 -7.10 -10.21
C THR A 35 -3.90 -6.61 -11.57
N THR A 36 -5.21 -6.65 -11.78
CA THR A 36 -5.87 -6.09 -12.97
C THR A 36 -6.45 -4.70 -12.71
N ASN A 37 -6.26 -4.17 -11.49
CA ASN A 37 -6.71 -2.83 -11.15
C ASN A 37 -5.88 -1.78 -11.91
N THR A 38 -6.55 -1.03 -12.79
CA THR A 38 -5.92 -0.05 -13.68
C THR A 38 -5.22 1.11 -12.94
N MET A 39 -5.54 1.34 -11.66
CA MET A 39 -4.84 2.32 -10.83
C MET A 39 -3.36 1.98 -10.64
N PHE A 40 -3.02 0.69 -10.66
CA PHE A 40 -1.67 0.19 -10.43
C PHE A 40 -1.01 -0.35 -11.70
N ALA A 41 -1.54 0.02 -12.88
CA ALA A 41 -1.00 -0.44 -14.17
C ALA A 41 0.49 -0.13 -14.32
N ASP A 42 0.93 1.05 -13.89
CA ASP A 42 2.34 1.46 -13.93
C ASP A 42 3.22 0.68 -12.93
N ILE A 43 2.64 0.08 -11.88
CA ILE A 43 3.38 -0.75 -10.93
C ILE A 43 3.69 -2.12 -11.54
N VAL A 44 2.72 -2.68 -12.26
CA VAL A 44 2.74 -4.06 -12.77
C VAL A 44 3.13 -4.14 -14.24
N ASP A 45 3.49 -3.02 -14.87
CA ASP A 45 3.92 -3.00 -16.26
C ASP A 45 5.17 -3.88 -16.46
N ASN A 46 5.07 -4.82 -17.40
CA ASN A 46 6.10 -5.82 -17.69
C ASN A 46 6.56 -6.64 -16.45
N VAL A 47 5.67 -6.83 -15.47
CA VAL A 47 5.91 -7.70 -14.30
C VAL A 47 5.19 -9.04 -14.51
N ASP A 48 5.90 -10.04 -15.03
CA ASP A 48 5.36 -11.39 -15.30
C ASP A 48 5.93 -12.49 -14.38
N ALA A 49 7.08 -12.24 -13.74
CA ALA A 49 7.84 -13.21 -12.97
C ALA A 49 8.69 -12.52 -11.89
N VAL A 50 8.29 -12.66 -10.62
CA VAL A 50 8.99 -12.09 -9.46
C VAL A 50 9.40 -13.20 -8.51
N LEU A 51 10.69 -13.25 -8.15
CA LEU A 51 11.20 -14.25 -7.20
C LEU A 51 10.76 -13.93 -5.77
N MET A 52 10.18 -14.94 -5.11
CA MET A 52 9.84 -14.94 -3.70
C MET A 52 10.70 -16.02 -3.01
N HIS A 53 11.92 -15.66 -2.57
CA HIS A 53 12.97 -16.62 -2.16
C HIS A 53 12.77 -17.22 -0.74
N GLY A 54 12.09 -16.49 0.15
CA GLY A 54 11.59 -16.98 1.44
C GLY A 54 10.07 -16.75 1.52
N PRO A 55 9.28 -17.47 0.71
CA PRO A 55 7.92 -17.05 0.39
C PRO A 55 6.93 -17.35 1.52
N THR A 56 6.24 -16.31 1.98
CA THR A 56 4.97 -16.41 2.71
C THR A 56 3.84 -15.73 1.94
N THR A 57 2.58 -15.99 2.33
CA THR A 57 1.42 -15.22 1.90
C THR A 57 1.10 -14.11 2.90
N LEU A 58 0.19 -13.22 2.51
CA LEU A 58 -0.32 -12.13 3.33
C LEU A 58 -1.78 -12.39 3.71
N TYR A 59 -2.13 -12.05 4.96
CA TYR A 59 -3.52 -11.97 5.41
C TYR A 59 -3.90 -10.52 5.72
N GLY A 60 -5.19 -10.25 5.65
CA GLY A 60 -5.79 -8.97 6.03
C GLY A 60 -6.45 -9.04 7.42
N SER A 61 -6.49 -7.93 8.14
CA SER A 61 -7.31 -7.77 9.36
C SER A 61 -8.35 -6.69 9.14
N THR A 62 -9.64 -6.99 9.38
CA THR A 62 -10.71 -5.99 9.26
C THR A 62 -10.78 -5.01 10.45
N SER A 63 -9.94 -5.19 11.47
CA SER A 63 -9.90 -4.37 12.68
C SER A 63 -8.58 -3.63 12.90
N ALA A 64 -7.70 -3.61 11.89
CA ALA A 64 -6.34 -3.03 11.95
C ALA A 64 -5.44 -3.59 13.07
N THR A 65 -5.83 -4.74 13.65
CA THR A 65 -5.14 -5.36 14.79
C THR A 65 -4.55 -6.68 14.33
N ALA A 66 -3.24 -6.85 14.51
CA ALA A 66 -2.55 -8.06 14.08
C ALA A 66 -3.20 -9.31 14.68
N GLY A 67 -3.55 -10.25 13.83
CA GLY A 67 -4.17 -11.53 14.18
C GLY A 67 -5.64 -11.49 14.64
N ALA A 68 -6.29 -10.34 14.65
CA ALA A 68 -7.73 -10.23 14.86
C ALA A 68 -8.48 -10.16 13.51
N ASP A 69 -9.65 -10.79 13.44
CA ASP A 69 -10.53 -10.78 12.26
C ASP A 69 -9.79 -11.04 10.94
N ALA A 70 -8.94 -12.07 10.96
CA ALA A 70 -8.08 -12.43 9.85
C ALA A 70 -8.89 -12.93 8.65
N VAL A 71 -8.55 -12.43 7.46
CA VAL A 71 -9.18 -12.78 6.20
C VAL A 71 -8.15 -13.02 5.10
N ALA A 72 -8.47 -13.93 4.19
CA ALA A 72 -7.68 -14.18 3.00
C ALA A 72 -7.93 -13.07 1.96
N LEU A 73 -6.86 -12.38 1.55
CA LEU A 73 -6.92 -11.14 0.76
C LEU A 73 -7.25 -11.37 -0.72
N GLU A 74 -7.06 -12.58 -1.23
CA GLU A 74 -7.49 -12.99 -2.56
C GLU A 74 -9.01 -13.23 -2.66
N ASN A 75 -9.69 -13.37 -1.51
CA ASN A 75 -11.12 -13.64 -1.40
C ASN A 75 -11.91 -12.50 -0.74
N THR A 76 -11.23 -11.59 -0.04
CA THR A 76 -11.86 -10.55 0.78
C THR A 76 -11.24 -9.19 0.50
N THR A 77 -12.08 -8.18 0.32
CA THR A 77 -11.65 -6.79 0.16
C THR A 77 -11.67 -6.07 1.51
N ILE A 78 -10.61 -5.33 1.79
CA ILE A 78 -10.52 -4.35 2.88
C ILE A 78 -10.38 -2.97 2.21
N ALA A 79 -11.01 -1.94 2.78
CA ALA A 79 -10.90 -0.59 2.25
C ALA A 79 -9.42 -0.18 2.14
N ASP A 80 -9.07 0.47 1.03
CA ASP A 80 -7.72 0.95 0.71
C ASP A 80 -6.59 -0.10 0.68
N VAL A 81 -6.90 -1.40 0.85
CA VAL A 81 -5.95 -2.50 0.68
C VAL A 81 -6.12 -3.15 -0.68
N TYR A 82 -5.02 -3.24 -1.43
CA TYR A 82 -5.01 -3.79 -2.77
C TYR A 82 -3.88 -4.81 -2.93
N PRO A 83 -4.20 -6.08 -3.21
CA PRO A 83 -3.22 -7.03 -3.68
C PRO A 83 -2.64 -6.58 -5.04
N LEU A 84 -1.31 -6.65 -5.16
CA LEU A 84 -0.55 -6.27 -6.36
C LEU A 84 0.02 -7.48 -7.08
N LEU A 85 0.55 -8.44 -6.33
CA LEU A 85 1.27 -9.60 -6.82
C LEU A 85 0.68 -10.87 -6.18
N TYR A 86 0.58 -11.92 -6.98
CA TYR A 86 0.02 -13.20 -6.58
C TYR A 86 0.95 -14.34 -6.98
N TYR A 87 0.96 -15.38 -6.17
CA TYR A 87 1.52 -16.67 -6.55
C TYR A 87 0.69 -17.33 -7.66
N GLY A 88 1.30 -18.32 -8.34
CA GLY A 88 0.59 -19.10 -9.36
C GLY A 88 -0.54 -19.94 -8.76
N ALA A 89 -1.57 -20.24 -9.55
CA ALA A 89 -2.73 -21.02 -9.09
C ALA A 89 -2.40 -22.46 -8.64
N SER A 90 -1.21 -22.96 -8.94
CA SER A 90 -0.68 -24.25 -8.48
C SER A 90 0.12 -24.16 -7.18
N ALA A 91 0.33 -22.95 -6.63
CA ALA A 91 1.04 -22.77 -5.39
C ALA A 91 0.27 -23.46 -4.24
N THR A 92 1.02 -24.05 -3.32
CA THR A 92 0.52 -24.82 -2.19
C THR A 92 1.10 -24.26 -0.92
N ILE A 93 0.27 -24.10 0.10
CA ILE A 93 0.71 -23.77 1.46
C ILE A 93 1.29 -25.02 2.10
N GLY A 94 2.57 -24.93 2.48
CA GLY A 94 3.22 -25.91 3.33
C GLY A 94 3.44 -25.28 4.69
N ASP A 95 2.64 -25.68 5.68
CA ASP A 95 2.88 -25.31 7.06
C ASP A 95 3.94 -26.23 7.65
N SER A 96 4.93 -25.63 8.31
CA SER A 96 5.95 -26.36 9.07
C SER A 96 6.24 -25.71 10.41
N ASP A 97 5.46 -24.68 10.79
CA ASP A 97 5.63 -23.97 12.05
C ASP A 97 4.66 -24.51 13.12
N LEU A 98 4.97 -24.23 14.38
CA LEU A 98 4.11 -24.54 15.53
C LEU A 98 2.95 -23.55 15.67
N VAL A 99 3.01 -22.42 14.95
CA VAL A 99 1.99 -21.38 14.96
C VAL A 99 1.07 -21.59 13.76
N PRO A 100 -0.22 -21.93 13.99
CA PRO A 100 -1.15 -22.14 12.89
C PRO A 100 -1.36 -20.87 12.05
N PRO A 101 -1.62 -21.00 10.74
CA PRO A 101 -2.12 -19.90 9.93
C PRO A 101 -3.45 -19.36 10.46
N LEU A 102 -3.76 -18.12 10.10
CA LEU A 102 -4.91 -17.38 10.61
C LEU A 102 -6.03 -17.26 9.57
N ALA A 103 -5.67 -17.07 8.31
CA ALA A 103 -6.59 -16.87 7.20
C ALA A 103 -6.59 -18.04 6.20
N HIS A 104 -5.51 -18.82 6.17
CA HIS A 104 -5.37 -19.98 5.30
C HIS A 104 -5.19 -21.28 6.09
N ASN A 105 -5.09 -22.42 5.40
CA ASN A 105 -4.83 -23.74 5.99
C ASN A 105 -3.64 -24.42 5.33
N ASP A 106 -2.99 -25.31 6.08
CA ASP A 106 -1.98 -26.21 5.53
C ASP A 106 -2.58 -27.08 4.41
N GLY A 107 -1.84 -27.19 3.30
CA GLY A 107 -2.26 -27.92 2.11
C GLY A 107 -3.24 -27.19 1.19
N ASP A 108 -3.64 -25.95 1.52
CA ASP A 108 -4.42 -25.13 0.58
C ASP A 108 -3.65 -24.92 -0.72
N VAL A 109 -4.36 -24.88 -1.84
CA VAL A 109 -3.82 -24.67 -3.19
C VAL A 109 -4.52 -23.48 -3.83
N GLY A 110 -3.75 -22.52 -4.34
CA GLY A 110 -4.34 -21.34 -4.98
C GLY A 110 -3.36 -20.22 -5.29
N ALA A 111 -3.91 -19.16 -5.90
CA ALA A 111 -3.19 -17.93 -6.21
C ALA A 111 -3.21 -17.00 -4.98
N PHE A 112 -2.35 -17.29 -4.01
CA PHE A 112 -2.28 -16.50 -2.77
C PHE A 112 -1.62 -15.13 -2.99
N VAL A 113 -1.88 -14.18 -2.11
CA VAL A 113 -1.34 -12.82 -2.20
C VAL A 113 0.13 -12.78 -1.77
N ALA A 114 1.00 -12.38 -2.70
CA ALA A 114 2.45 -12.26 -2.50
C ALA A 114 2.88 -10.84 -2.09
N MET A 115 2.14 -9.82 -2.50
CA MET A 115 2.41 -8.42 -2.20
C MET A 115 1.14 -7.58 -2.23
N THR A 116 1.02 -6.62 -1.33
CA THR A 116 -0.05 -5.62 -1.30
C THR A 116 0.48 -4.20 -1.32
N ILE A 117 -0.41 -3.28 -1.66
CA ILE A 117 -0.31 -1.85 -1.36
C ILE A 117 -1.54 -1.42 -0.56
N GLU A 118 -1.32 -0.70 0.52
CA GLU A 118 -2.33 -0.09 1.37
C GLU A 118 -2.20 1.42 1.23
N LEU A 119 -3.26 2.06 0.74
CA LEU A 119 -3.37 3.52 0.60
C LEU A 119 -3.99 4.11 1.85
N ASN A 120 -3.86 5.44 2.03
CA ASN A 120 -4.39 6.16 3.19
C ASN A 120 -4.07 5.46 4.51
N ALA A 121 -2.86 4.89 4.58
CA ALA A 121 -2.43 4.05 5.69
C ALA A 121 -1.91 4.91 6.86
N GLY A 122 -1.81 4.29 8.03
CA GLY A 122 -1.31 4.95 9.24
C GLY A 122 -2.33 5.84 9.92
N SER A 123 -1.96 6.33 11.11
CA SER A 123 -2.86 7.10 11.98
C SER A 123 -3.28 8.46 11.42
N THR A 124 -2.57 8.95 10.40
CA THR A 124 -2.84 10.20 9.70
C THR A 124 -3.54 10.01 8.36
N GLU A 125 -3.77 8.76 7.93
CA GLU A 125 -4.43 8.39 6.67
C GLU A 125 -3.81 9.04 5.42
N ASP A 126 -2.52 9.34 5.46
CA ASP A 126 -1.79 10.09 4.42
C ASP A 126 -0.54 9.36 3.93
N SER A 127 -0.40 8.09 4.30
CA SER A 127 0.76 7.27 3.94
C SER A 127 0.38 6.12 3.00
N VAL A 128 1.40 5.56 2.37
CA VAL A 128 1.28 4.31 1.61
C VAL A 128 2.12 3.26 2.33
N ILE A 129 1.54 2.11 2.62
CA ILE A 129 2.25 0.95 3.16
C ILE A 129 2.26 -0.15 2.10
N VAL A 130 3.43 -0.75 1.88
CA VAL A 130 3.60 -1.87 0.95
C VAL A 130 4.13 -3.03 1.76
N VAL A 131 3.44 -4.18 1.67
CA VAL A 131 3.81 -5.40 2.38
C VAL A 131 4.07 -6.48 1.35
N SER A 132 5.19 -7.19 1.49
CA SER A 132 5.55 -8.32 0.64
C SER A 132 5.85 -9.55 1.48
N GLY A 133 5.47 -10.72 0.97
CA GLY A 133 5.74 -12.02 1.58
C GLY A 133 7.17 -12.54 1.38
N ALA A 134 8.04 -11.74 0.76
CA ALA A 134 9.47 -11.98 0.64
C ALA A 134 10.22 -10.65 0.69
N SER A 135 11.54 -10.69 0.90
CA SER A 135 12.32 -9.47 1.03
C SER A 135 12.47 -8.73 -0.30
N PRO A 136 12.12 -7.44 -0.37
CA PRO A 136 12.31 -6.65 -1.59
C PRO A 136 13.79 -6.36 -1.90
N TYR A 137 14.64 -6.33 -0.86
CA TYR A 137 16.08 -6.09 -0.94
C TYR A 137 16.83 -6.79 0.19
N GLY A 138 18.14 -6.97 0.04
CA GLY A 138 19.04 -7.36 1.14
C GLY A 138 18.97 -8.81 1.60
N ASP A 139 18.11 -9.64 1.01
CA ASP A 139 18.15 -11.09 1.18
C ASP A 139 19.21 -11.73 0.27
N TYR A 140 19.50 -13.01 0.46
CA TYR A 140 20.40 -13.77 -0.41
C TYR A 140 19.99 -13.65 -1.88
N MET A 141 18.69 -13.74 -2.18
CA MET A 141 18.11 -13.39 -3.48
C MET A 141 16.81 -12.61 -3.31
N PRO A 142 16.82 -11.28 -3.56
CA PRO A 142 15.65 -10.42 -3.33
C PRO A 142 14.66 -10.43 -4.50
N MET A 143 13.47 -9.87 -4.28
CA MET A 143 12.45 -9.65 -5.34
C MET A 143 12.94 -8.77 -6.51
N SER A 144 14.04 -8.05 -6.33
CA SER A 144 14.68 -7.20 -7.35
C SER A 144 15.72 -7.94 -8.20
N ALA A 145 15.87 -9.25 -8.05
CA ALA A 145 16.73 -10.04 -8.92
C ALA A 145 16.18 -10.11 -10.35
N ASP A 146 17.06 -9.98 -11.34
CA ASP A 146 16.69 -10.09 -12.77
C ASP A 146 16.74 -11.54 -13.29
N GLU A 147 17.44 -12.43 -12.58
CA GLU A 147 17.57 -13.84 -12.95
C GLU A 147 17.92 -14.68 -11.70
N TYR A 148 17.43 -15.92 -11.64
CA TYR A 148 17.91 -16.91 -10.67
C TYR A 148 17.82 -18.34 -11.20
N TYR A 149 18.95 -19.07 -11.18
CA TYR A 149 19.08 -20.42 -11.76
C TYR A 149 18.59 -20.52 -13.21
N ASP A 150 19.09 -19.61 -14.08
CA ASP A 150 18.74 -19.54 -15.51
C ASP A 150 17.24 -19.29 -15.78
N VAL A 151 16.47 -18.89 -14.77
CA VAL A 151 15.09 -18.42 -14.92
C VAL A 151 15.12 -16.90 -14.97
N PRO A 152 14.79 -16.28 -16.12
CA PRO A 152 14.64 -14.83 -16.22
C PRO A 152 13.49 -14.37 -15.33
N LEU A 153 13.74 -13.32 -14.56
CA LEU A 153 12.74 -12.62 -13.77
C LEU A 153 12.45 -11.29 -14.47
N SER A 154 11.26 -10.74 -14.26
CA SER A 154 10.78 -9.63 -15.07
C SER A 154 10.10 -8.56 -14.24
N GLY A 155 10.36 -7.33 -14.64
CA GLY A 155 9.75 -6.17 -14.06
C GLY A 155 10.45 -5.74 -12.79
N ASN A 156 10.56 -4.44 -12.60
CA ASN A 156 11.17 -3.88 -11.40
C ASN A 156 10.08 -3.50 -10.42
N ILE A 157 9.26 -4.46 -10.00
CA ILE A 157 8.06 -4.20 -9.18
C ILE A 157 8.40 -3.37 -7.93
N VAL A 158 9.57 -3.60 -7.32
CA VAL A 158 10.04 -2.84 -6.15
C VAL A 158 10.23 -1.36 -6.51
N LYS A 159 10.99 -1.04 -7.57
CA LYS A 159 11.21 0.35 -7.98
C LYS A 159 9.92 0.99 -8.50
N GLN A 160 9.15 0.28 -9.32
CA GLN A 160 7.89 0.77 -9.89
C GLN A 160 6.89 1.12 -8.77
N THR A 161 6.80 0.29 -7.74
CA THR A 161 5.97 0.58 -6.56
C THR A 161 6.46 1.82 -5.81
N ILE A 162 7.78 1.97 -5.61
CA ILE A 162 8.34 3.16 -4.93
C ILE A 162 8.05 4.44 -5.73
N ASP A 163 8.33 4.43 -7.03
CA ASP A 163 8.12 5.58 -7.91
C ASP A 163 6.63 5.98 -7.90
N TRP A 164 5.74 5.02 -8.13
CA TRP A 164 4.29 5.24 -8.14
C TRP A 164 3.80 5.78 -6.79
N SER A 165 4.30 5.24 -5.68
CA SER A 165 3.89 5.66 -4.33
C SER A 165 4.31 7.10 -4.03
N ILE A 166 5.52 7.51 -4.45
CA ILE A 166 6.00 8.90 -4.31
C ILE A 166 5.15 9.84 -5.16
N ASP A 167 4.83 9.45 -6.41
CA ASP A 167 4.00 10.26 -7.30
C ASP A 167 2.57 10.40 -6.78
N TYR A 168 1.98 9.30 -6.28
CA TYR A 168 0.66 9.29 -5.65
C TYR A 168 0.60 10.25 -4.46
N LEU A 169 1.55 10.14 -3.53
CA LEU A 169 1.61 11.01 -2.34
C LEU A 169 1.85 12.48 -2.71
N THR A 170 2.66 12.75 -3.72
CA THR A 170 2.91 14.11 -4.19
C THR A 170 1.65 14.71 -4.82
N ALA A 171 0.93 13.93 -5.62
CA ALA A 171 -0.32 14.36 -6.24
C ALA A 171 -1.42 14.63 -5.20
N THR A 172 -1.59 13.76 -4.21
CA THR A 172 -2.60 13.92 -3.16
C THR A 172 -2.30 15.06 -2.21
N ALA A 173 -1.02 15.28 -1.84
CA ALA A 173 -0.59 16.39 -0.98
C ALA A 173 -0.87 17.77 -1.58
N THR A 174 -0.95 17.88 -2.91
CA THR A 174 -1.25 19.16 -3.60
C THR A 174 -2.73 19.46 -3.76
N THR A 175 -3.62 18.51 -3.41
CA THR A 175 -5.04 18.83 -3.29
C THR A 175 -5.18 19.75 -2.09
N PRO A 176 -5.52 21.04 -2.26
CA PRO A 176 -5.76 21.89 -1.12
C PRO A 176 -6.92 21.22 -0.38
N THR A 177 -6.66 20.71 0.81
CA THR A 177 -7.70 20.71 1.82
C THR A 177 -8.23 22.12 1.76
N THR A 178 -9.51 22.25 1.41
CA THR A 178 -10.23 23.48 1.70
C THR A 178 -10.11 23.61 3.21
N THR A 179 -9.02 24.26 3.66
CA THR A 179 -8.98 24.99 4.92
C THR A 179 -10.37 25.61 4.98
N PRO A 180 -11.18 25.35 6.01
CA PRO A 180 -12.47 26.00 6.13
C PRO A 180 -12.19 27.46 5.88
N GLY A 181 -12.60 27.91 4.69
CA GLY A 181 -12.30 29.25 4.26
C GLY A 181 -12.85 30.07 5.40
N PHE A 182 -12.04 30.98 5.93
CA PHE A 182 -12.62 32.05 6.71
C PHE A 182 -13.61 32.69 5.73
N THR A 183 -14.88 32.28 5.79
CA THR A 183 -15.97 32.93 5.11
C THR A 183 -15.98 34.27 5.81
N ILE A 184 -15.27 35.24 5.25
CA ILE A 184 -15.38 36.60 5.71
C ILE A 184 -16.84 36.92 5.46
N ASP A 185 -17.62 36.89 6.52
CA ASP A 185 -18.99 37.35 6.49
C ASP A 185 -18.97 38.73 5.82
N PRO A 186 -19.65 38.93 4.68
CA PRO A 186 -19.67 40.23 4.01
C PRO A 186 -20.12 41.36 4.96
N VAL A 187 -20.83 41.05 6.05
CA VAL A 187 -21.16 41.98 7.14
C VAL A 187 -19.91 42.41 7.93
N LEU A 188 -18.98 41.50 8.21
CA LEU A 188 -17.70 41.80 8.89
C LEU A 188 -16.78 42.64 7.99
N LEU A 189 -16.75 42.37 6.68
CA LEU A 189 -15.97 43.16 5.71
C LEU A 189 -16.54 44.58 5.55
N MET A 190 -17.87 44.73 5.51
CA MET A 190 -18.51 46.05 5.50
C MET A 190 -18.27 46.82 6.82
N GLY A 191 -18.19 46.12 7.95
CA GLY A 191 -17.85 46.71 9.24
C GLY A 191 -16.43 47.31 9.25
N ILE A 192 -15.44 46.58 8.73
CA ILE A 192 -14.05 47.05 8.66
C ILE A 192 -13.92 48.23 7.68
N ALA A 193 -14.55 48.15 6.50
CA ALA A 193 -14.55 49.27 5.55
C ALA A 193 -15.23 50.53 6.11
N GLY A 194 -16.35 50.37 6.82
CA GLY A 194 -17.07 51.47 7.47
C GLY A 194 -16.25 52.16 8.57
N VAL A 195 -15.55 51.39 9.40
CA VAL A 195 -14.67 51.94 10.46
C VAL A 195 -13.49 52.72 9.87
N VAL A 196 -12.86 52.20 8.80
CA VAL A 196 -11.75 52.89 8.13
C VAL A 196 -12.21 54.21 7.52
N VAL A 197 -13.37 54.24 6.84
CA VAL A 197 -13.93 55.47 6.27
C VAL A 197 -14.27 56.48 7.36
N LEU A 198 -14.86 56.04 8.48
CA LEU A 198 -15.19 56.92 9.60
C LEU A 198 -13.93 57.56 10.22
N VAL A 199 -12.87 56.77 10.43
CA VAL A 199 -11.59 57.26 10.99
C VAL A 199 -10.95 58.29 10.05
N ILE A 200 -10.98 58.04 8.73
CA ILE A 200 -10.48 58.99 7.73
C ILE A 200 -11.28 60.30 7.75
N ILE A 201 -12.61 60.23 7.82
CA ILE A 201 -13.47 61.43 7.90
C ILE A 201 -13.16 62.22 9.18
N ILE A 202 -13.07 61.56 10.34
CA ILE A 202 -12.74 62.21 11.60
C ILE A 202 -11.37 62.89 11.52
N ALA A 203 -10.35 62.20 11.00
CA ALA A 203 -9.01 62.77 10.85
C ALA A 203 -9.00 64.01 9.93
N ILE A 204 -9.76 63.99 8.84
CA ILE A 204 -9.90 65.14 7.93
C ILE A 204 -10.62 66.31 8.60
N VAL A 205 -11.70 66.04 9.35
CA VAL A 205 -12.48 67.08 10.05
C VAL A 205 -11.69 67.71 11.18
N VAL A 206 -10.96 66.91 11.97
CA VAL A 206 -10.10 67.42 13.05
C VAL A 206 -8.93 68.24 12.52
N LYS A 207 -8.33 67.86 11.37
CA LYS A 207 -7.25 68.63 10.74
C LYS A 207 -7.72 69.96 10.14
N ARG A 208 -9.01 70.13 9.89
CA ARG A 208 -9.60 71.36 9.30
C ARG A 208 -10.11 72.37 10.33
N ARG A 209 -10.05 72.06 11.63
CA ARG A 209 -10.28 73.01 12.73
C ARG A 209 -8.96 73.52 13.27
#